data_AF-A0A242N6S8-F1
#
_entry.id   AF-A0A242N6S8-F1
#
_cell.length_a   1.000
_cell.length_b   1.000
_cell.length_c   1.000
_cell.angle_alpha   90.00
_cell.angle_beta   90.00
_cell.angle_gamma   90.00
#
_symmetry.space_group_name_H-M   'P 1'
#
loop_
_entity.id
_entity.type
_entity.pdbx_description
1 polymer ?
#
loop_
_entity_poly.entity_id
_entity_poly.type
_entity_poly.pdbx_seq_one_letter_code
_entity_poly.pdbx_strand_id
1 'polypeptide(L)'
;MLVKFETTIRAKLTTLSMKSALAKAINYSLNHWAALTFYCEDGRAEISNVLAENALRCVALGRKNYLFVGSDSGGERAAAMYSLIGSCKLNGINPRAYLEYVLTHIADHKISRIDELLPWNVADKLKPLTPHTLSTG
;
A
#
# COMPACT_ATOMS: atom_id res chain seq x y z
N MET A 1 11.15 -19.10 -20.75
CA MET A 1 10.53 -20.00 -19.75
C MET A 1 9.02 -19.74 -19.65
N LEU A 2 8.58 -18.50 -19.45
CA LEU A 2 7.16 -18.12 -19.33
C LEU A 2 6.32 -18.39 -20.59
N VAL A 3 6.85 -18.11 -21.79
CA VAL A 3 6.17 -18.43 -23.06
C VAL A 3 5.86 -19.93 -23.18
N LYS A 4 6.77 -20.80 -22.71
CA LYS A 4 6.53 -22.25 -22.69
C LYS A 4 5.39 -22.59 -21.74
N PHE A 5 5.37 -22.00 -20.54
CA PHE A 5 4.29 -22.18 -19.57
C PHE A 5 2.95 -21.71 -20.13
N GLU A 6 2.89 -20.52 -20.74
CA GLU A 6 1.69 -19.98 -21.38
C GLU A 6 1.13 -20.95 -22.43
N THR A 7 2.00 -21.44 -23.30
CA THR A 7 1.63 -22.37 -24.36
C THR A 7 1.11 -23.68 -23.76
N THR A 8 1.74 -24.18 -22.70
CA THR A 8 1.29 -25.39 -21.98
C THR A 8 -0.09 -25.23 -21.37
N ILE A 9 -0.37 -24.11 -20.67
CA ILE A 9 -1.68 -23.91 -20.03
C ILE A 9 -2.78 -23.67 -21.06
N ARG A 10 -2.49 -23.01 -22.20
CA ARG A 10 -3.42 -22.86 -23.33
C ARG A 10 -3.75 -24.21 -23.96
N ALA A 11 -2.74 -25.05 -24.21
CA ALA A 11 -2.96 -26.40 -24.72
C ALA A 11 -3.81 -27.23 -23.74
N LYS A 12 -3.53 -27.14 -22.44
CA LYS A 12 -4.29 -27.87 -21.42
C LYS A 12 -5.76 -27.43 -21.37
N LEU A 13 -6.03 -26.14 -21.54
CA LEU A 13 -7.40 -25.59 -21.56
C LEU A 13 -8.29 -26.28 -22.60
N THR A 14 -7.76 -26.62 -23.78
CA THR A 14 -8.51 -27.30 -24.85
C THR A 14 -9.01 -28.71 -24.46
N THR A 15 -8.35 -29.32 -23.48
CA THR A 15 -8.67 -30.67 -22.99
C THR A 15 -9.65 -30.67 -21.81
N LEU A 16 -9.97 -29.49 -21.27
CA LEU A 16 -10.78 -29.33 -20.07
C LEU A 16 -12.21 -28.95 -20.43
N SER A 17 -13.16 -29.46 -19.65
CA SER A 17 -14.54 -28.94 -19.70
C SER A 17 -14.56 -27.48 -19.26
N MET A 18 -15.26 -26.64 -20.04
CA MET A 18 -15.47 -25.20 -19.79
C MET A 18 -16.03 -24.90 -18.39
N LYS A 19 -16.77 -25.85 -17.79
CA LYS A 19 -17.37 -25.69 -16.47
C LYS A 19 -16.41 -26.04 -15.32
N SER A 20 -15.26 -26.64 -15.61
CA SER A 20 -14.31 -27.05 -14.57
C SER A 20 -13.69 -25.86 -13.84
N ALA A 21 -13.43 -26.01 -12.54
CA ALA A 21 -12.76 -24.99 -11.75
C ALA A 21 -11.36 -24.67 -12.31
N LEU A 22 -10.65 -25.69 -12.82
CA LEU A 22 -9.34 -25.52 -13.44
C LEU A 22 -9.42 -24.70 -14.74
N ALA A 23 -10.41 -24.94 -15.61
CA ALA A 23 -10.60 -24.12 -16.81
C ALA A 23 -10.89 -22.64 -16.47
N LYS A 24 -11.68 -22.39 -15.42
CA LYS A 24 -11.92 -21.02 -14.91
C LYS A 24 -10.62 -20.36 -14.43
N ALA A 25 -9.82 -21.07 -13.64
CA ALA A 25 -8.55 -20.55 -13.13
C ALA A 25 -7.53 -20.26 -14.25
N ILE A 26 -7.43 -21.15 -15.24
CA ILE A 26 -6.56 -20.95 -16.41
C ILE A 26 -7.04 -19.74 -17.22
N ASN A 27 -8.34 -19.64 -17.51
CA ASN A 27 -8.88 -18.49 -18.24
C ASN A 27 -8.65 -17.17 -17.50
N TYR A 28 -8.84 -17.15 -16.18
CA TYR A 28 -8.53 -15.99 -15.35
C TYR A 28 -7.05 -15.59 -15.48
N SER A 29 -6.14 -16.56 -15.36
CA SER A 29 -4.70 -16.32 -15.47
C SER A 29 -4.32 -15.79 -16.87
N LEU A 30 -4.91 -16.34 -17.94
CA LEU A 30 -4.66 -15.90 -19.32
C LEU A 30 -5.22 -14.51 -19.60
N ASN A 31 -6.38 -14.17 -19.04
CA ASN A 31 -6.97 -12.83 -19.17
C ASN A 31 -6.11 -11.75 -18.49
N HIS A 32 -5.34 -12.12 -17.46
CA HIS A 32 -4.45 -11.23 -16.72
C HIS A 32 -2.96 -11.46 -17.04
N TRP A 33 -2.65 -12.17 -18.13
CA TRP A 33 -1.28 -12.60 -18.43
C TRP A 33 -0.27 -11.44 -18.50
N ALA A 34 -0.64 -10.35 -19.17
CA ALA A 34 0.20 -9.15 -19.26
C ALA A 34 0.55 -8.58 -17.88
N ALA A 35 -0.44 -8.49 -16.97
CA ALA A 35 -0.21 -8.00 -15.61
C ALA A 35 0.66 -8.98 -14.79
N LEU A 36 0.44 -10.29 -14.93
CA LEU A 36 1.19 -11.33 -14.22
C LEU A 36 2.66 -11.42 -14.66
N THR A 37 2.97 -10.97 -15.88
CA THR A 37 4.32 -11.02 -16.45
C THR A 37 5.02 -9.66 -16.48
N PHE A 38 4.35 -8.59 -16.06
CA PHE A 38 4.88 -7.23 -16.06
C PHE A 38 6.21 -7.06 -15.30
N TYR A 39 6.42 -7.84 -14.23
CA TYR A 39 7.70 -7.84 -13.49
C TYR A 39 8.91 -8.25 -14.34
N CYS A 40 8.70 -8.93 -15.47
CA CYS A 40 9.76 -9.25 -16.43
C CYS A 40 10.11 -8.06 -17.33
N GLU A 41 9.23 -7.07 -17.44
CA GLU A 41 9.40 -5.88 -18.27
C GLU A 41 9.93 -4.70 -17.45
N ASP A 42 9.46 -4.54 -16.21
CA ASP A 42 9.94 -3.51 -15.27
C ASP A 42 10.48 -4.14 -13.99
N GLY A 43 11.80 -4.05 -13.79
CA GLY A 43 12.48 -4.56 -12.59
C GLY A 43 12.12 -3.82 -11.29
N ARG A 44 11.36 -2.72 -11.35
CA ARG A 44 10.77 -2.06 -10.17
C ARG A 44 9.51 -2.77 -9.69
N ALA A 45 8.87 -3.56 -10.54
CA ALA A 45 7.70 -4.32 -10.18
C ALA A 45 8.11 -5.62 -9.48
N GLU A 46 7.57 -5.84 -8.29
CA GLU A 46 7.77 -7.07 -7.53
C GLU A 46 6.98 -8.23 -8.16
N ILE A 47 7.59 -9.43 -8.21
CA ILE A 47 6.90 -10.65 -8.68
C ILE A 47 5.73 -11.05 -7.76
N SER A 48 5.78 -10.62 -6.50
CA SER A 48 4.78 -10.95 -5.50
C SER A 48 3.98 -9.72 -5.09
N ASN A 49 2.69 -9.90 -4.87
CA ASN A 49 1.81 -8.84 -4.35
C ASN A 49 1.80 -8.77 -2.81
N VAL A 50 2.66 -9.53 -2.12
CA VAL A 50 2.64 -9.69 -0.65
C VAL A 50 2.68 -8.35 0.08
N LEU A 51 3.48 -7.41 -0.42
CA LEU A 51 3.57 -6.05 0.14
C LEU A 51 2.23 -5.30 0.02
N ALA A 52 1.58 -5.39 -1.13
CA ALA A 52 0.28 -4.77 -1.37
C ALA A 52 -0.82 -5.43 -0.52
N GLU A 53 -0.84 -6.76 -0.44
CA GLU A 53 -1.79 -7.50 0.41
C GLU A 53 -1.62 -7.17 1.89
N ASN A 54 -0.38 -7.11 2.38
CA ASN A 54 -0.09 -6.75 3.77
C ASN A 54 -0.52 -5.31 4.09
N ALA A 55 -0.34 -4.38 3.13
CA ALA A 55 -0.85 -3.02 3.27
C ALA A 55 -2.39 -3.00 3.38
N LEU A 56 -3.08 -3.74 2.53
CA LEU A 56 -4.55 -3.86 2.53
C LEU A 56 -5.10 -4.63 3.74
N ARG A 57 -4.30 -5.53 4.34
CA ARG A 57 -4.70 -6.29 5.54
C ARG A 57 -5.06 -5.37 6.71
N CYS A 58 -4.35 -4.25 6.85
CA CYS A 58 -4.67 -3.23 7.86
C CYS A 58 -6.06 -2.61 7.64
N VAL A 59 -6.44 -2.40 6.38
CA VAL A 59 -7.77 -1.90 5.99
C VAL A 59 -8.85 -2.94 6.27
N ALA A 60 -8.60 -4.20 5.88
CA ALA A 60 -9.53 -5.31 6.11
C ALA A 60 -9.81 -5.54 7.60
N LEU A 61 -8.77 -5.47 8.44
CA LEU A 61 -8.91 -5.58 9.91
C LEU A 61 -9.70 -4.41 10.49
N GLY A 62 -9.46 -3.18 10.02
CA GLY A 62 -10.13 -1.99 10.53
C GLY A 62 -11.61 -1.90 10.16
N ARG A 63 -12.06 -2.54 9.05
CA ARG A 63 -13.48 -2.55 8.64
C ARG A 63 -14.45 -3.00 9.75
N LYS A 64 -14.00 -3.85 10.67
CA LYS A 64 -14.82 -4.30 11.83
C LYS A 64 -14.89 -3.26 12.97
N ASN A 65 -13.96 -2.30 13.00
CA ASN A 65 -13.79 -1.32 14.08
C ASN A 65 -14.27 0.09 13.71
N TYR A 66 -14.70 0.33 12.48
CA TYR A 66 -15.14 1.66 12.05
C TYR A 66 -16.66 1.83 12.16
N LEU A 67 -17.08 2.52 13.22
CA LEU A 67 -18.47 3.00 13.40
C LEU A 67 -18.96 3.94 12.28
N PHE A 68 -18.06 4.46 11.43
CA PHE A 68 -18.36 5.42 10.36
C PHE A 68 -18.41 4.81 8.95
N VAL A 69 -18.18 3.49 8.81
CA VAL A 69 -18.25 2.78 7.52
C VAL A 69 -19.72 2.46 7.21
N GLY A 70 -20.49 3.51 6.97
CA GLY A 70 -21.87 3.44 6.50
C GLY A 70 -22.22 4.46 5.43
N SER A 71 -21.30 5.39 5.12
CA SER A 71 -21.46 6.39 4.06
C SER A 71 -20.19 6.48 3.21
N ASP A 72 -20.35 6.82 1.93
CA ASP A 72 -19.23 6.99 0.98
C ASP A 72 -18.22 8.02 1.49
N SER A 73 -18.70 9.13 2.07
CA SER A 73 -17.85 10.16 2.68
C SER A 73 -17.00 9.64 3.84
N GLY A 74 -17.50 8.66 4.61
CA GLY A 74 -16.73 7.99 5.66
C GLY A 74 -15.65 7.08 5.08
N GLY A 75 -15.94 6.41 3.97
CA GLY A 75 -14.98 5.58 3.24
C GLY A 75 -13.82 6.39 2.67
N GLU A 76 -14.11 7.53 2.05
CA GLU A 76 -13.09 8.43 1.50
C GLU A 76 -12.13 8.96 2.58
N ARG A 77 -12.68 9.41 3.72
CA ARG A 77 -11.87 9.88 4.85
C ARG A 77 -11.01 8.76 5.44
N ALA A 78 -11.54 7.55 5.53
CA ALA A 78 -10.78 6.39 5.99
C ALA A 78 -9.63 6.07 5.01
N ALA A 79 -9.90 6.09 3.70
CA ALA A 79 -8.88 5.86 2.67
C ALA A 79 -7.75 6.90 2.74
N ALA A 80 -8.08 8.18 2.94
CA ALA A 80 -7.09 9.23 3.14
C ALA A 80 -6.21 8.97 4.38
N MET A 81 -6.81 8.64 5.53
CA MET A 81 -6.07 8.33 6.76
C MET A 81 -5.16 7.11 6.61
N TYR A 82 -5.65 6.03 5.99
CA TYR A 82 -4.84 4.85 5.72
C TYR A 82 -3.68 5.12 4.77
N SER A 83 -3.89 5.96 3.77
CA SER A 83 -2.85 6.37 2.82
C SER A 83 -1.74 7.16 3.53
N LEU A 84 -2.10 8.06 4.45
CA LEU A 84 -1.12 8.81 5.26
C LEU A 84 -0.33 7.90 6.19
N ILE A 85 -1.00 6.98 6.90
CA ILE A 85 -0.34 6.01 7.78
C ILE A 85 0.57 5.07 6.98
N GLY A 86 0.11 4.60 5.83
CA GLY A 86 0.90 3.77 4.91
C GLY A 86 2.14 4.51 4.42
N SER A 87 1.99 5.78 4.04
CA SER A 87 3.11 6.64 3.65
C SER A 87 4.12 6.83 4.78
N CYS A 88 3.68 7.00 6.02
CA CYS A 88 4.58 7.06 7.18
C CYS A 88 5.40 5.77 7.31
N LYS A 89 4.75 4.60 7.23
CA LYS A 89 5.44 3.30 7.32
C LYS A 89 6.47 3.11 6.21
N LEU A 90 6.12 3.49 4.97
CA LEU A 90 7.04 3.42 3.82
C LEU A 90 8.26 4.32 3.97
N ASN A 91 8.13 5.44 4.68
CA ASN A 91 9.23 6.38 4.96
C ASN A 91 9.96 6.07 6.29
N GLY A 92 9.63 4.96 6.98
CA GLY A 92 10.24 4.63 8.27
C GLY A 92 9.84 5.56 9.43
N ILE A 93 8.75 6.30 9.28
CA ILE A 93 8.27 7.30 10.24
C ILE A 93 7.24 6.68 11.17
N ASN A 94 7.33 6.97 12.47
CA ASN A 94 6.31 6.57 13.44
C ASN A 94 4.98 7.28 13.13
N PRO A 95 3.90 6.56 12.75
CA PRO A 95 2.65 7.19 12.33
C PRO A 95 1.97 8.02 13.43
N ARG A 96 2.14 7.62 14.70
CA ARG A 96 1.57 8.37 15.83
C ARG A 96 2.28 9.71 15.99
N ALA A 97 3.62 9.72 15.96
CA ALA A 97 4.40 10.96 16.05
C ALA A 97 4.08 11.91 14.90
N TYR A 98 3.91 11.38 13.69
CA TYR A 98 3.47 12.15 12.53
C TYR A 98 2.09 12.79 12.75
N LEU A 99 1.09 12.00 13.17
CA LEU A 99 -0.26 12.52 13.41
C LEU A 99 -0.29 13.58 14.52
N GLU A 100 0.47 13.36 15.59
CA GLU A 100 0.63 14.32 16.68
C GLU A 100 1.24 15.64 16.18
N TYR A 101 2.31 15.57 15.37
CA TYR A 101 2.91 16.75 14.76
C TYR A 101 1.94 17.48 13.83
N VAL A 102 1.27 16.77 12.93
CA VAL A 102 0.32 17.40 12.00
C VAL A 102 -0.85 18.03 12.75
N LEU A 103 -1.48 17.33 13.69
CA LEU A 103 -2.64 17.86 14.42
C LEU A 103 -2.29 19.07 15.29
N THR A 104 -1.06 19.17 15.79
CA THR A 104 -0.59 20.33 16.56
C THR A 104 -0.22 21.53 15.70
N HIS A 105 0.14 21.33 14.43
CA HIS A 105 0.60 22.40 13.53
C HIS A 105 -0.42 22.81 12.47
N ILE A 106 -1.42 21.98 12.18
CA ILE A 106 -2.35 22.19 11.06
C ILE A 106 -3.23 23.44 11.21
N ALA A 107 -3.60 23.80 12.44
CA ALA A 107 -4.46 24.96 12.71
C ALA A 107 -3.78 26.28 12.30
N ASP A 108 -2.47 26.37 12.49
CA ASP A 108 -1.67 27.56 12.19
C ASP A 108 -0.97 27.47 10.82
N HIS A 109 -1.15 26.35 10.09
CA HIS A 109 -0.52 26.14 8.80
C HIS A 109 -1.33 26.77 7.66
N LYS A 110 -0.64 27.44 6.73
CA LYS A 110 -1.26 27.91 5.50
C LYS A 110 -1.75 26.73 4.67
N ILE A 111 -3.01 26.75 4.27
CA ILE A 111 -3.63 25.71 3.42
C ILE A 111 -2.91 25.55 2.07
N SER A 112 -2.33 26.62 1.53
CA SER A 112 -1.57 26.61 0.28
C SER A 112 -0.20 25.92 0.40
N ARG A 113 0.21 25.51 1.60
CA ARG A 113 1.50 24.86 1.90
C ARG A 113 1.28 23.55 2.67
N ILE A 114 0.11 22.93 2.53
CA ILE A 114 -0.24 21.70 3.26
C ILE A 114 0.67 20.52 2.92
N ASP A 115 1.31 20.57 1.75
CA ASP A 115 2.31 19.61 1.30
C ASP A 115 3.54 19.56 2.22
N GLU A 116 3.87 20.64 2.92
CA GLU A 116 4.96 20.67 3.91
C GLU A 116 4.69 19.81 5.14
N LEU A 117 3.42 19.45 5.36
CA LEU A 117 3.00 18.52 6.40
C LEU A 117 2.99 17.06 5.94
N LEU A 118 3.38 16.76 4.70
CA LEU A 118 3.47 15.38 4.22
C LEU A 118 4.56 14.59 4.97
N PRO A 119 4.44 13.26 5.11
CA PRO A 119 5.31 12.46 5.98
C PRO A 119 6.81 12.69 5.75
N TRP A 120 7.25 12.68 4.50
CA TRP A 120 8.67 12.86 4.14
C TRP A 120 9.21 14.27 4.44
N ASN A 121 8.36 15.30 4.44
CA ASN A 121 8.76 16.69 4.70
C ASN A 121 8.92 17.00 6.19
N VAL A 122 8.24 16.23 7.05
CA VAL A 122 8.32 16.40 8.51
C VAL A 122 9.26 15.38 9.17
N ALA A 123 9.81 14.43 8.42
CA ALA A 123 10.65 13.34 8.93
C ALA A 123 11.80 13.84 9.83
N ASP A 124 12.50 14.90 9.42
CA ASP A 124 13.60 15.48 10.21
C ASP A 124 13.14 16.13 11.51
N LYS A 125 11.89 16.63 11.54
CA LYS A 125 11.28 17.26 12.72
C LYS A 125 10.78 16.25 13.74
N LEU A 126 10.65 14.98 13.33
CA LEU A 126 10.16 13.87 14.15
C LEU A 126 11.29 13.04 14.78
N LYS A 127 12.56 13.30 14.42
CA LYS A 127 13.70 12.66 15.07
C LYS A 127 13.77 13.12 16.54
N PRO A 128 13.94 12.20 17.50
CA PRO A 128 14.18 12.61 18.87
C PRO A 128 15.45 13.47 18.91
N LEU A 129 15.40 14.60 19.63
CA LEU A 129 16.58 15.38 19.97
C LEU A 129 17.61 14.43 20.57
N THR A 130 18.68 14.11 19.83
CA THR A 130 19.87 13.53 20.45
C THR A 130 20.38 14.54 21.47
N PRO A 131 20.44 14.24 22.77
CA PRO A 131 21.11 15.13 23.70
C PRO A 131 22.57 15.22 23.27
N HIS A 132 22.98 16.40 22.80
CA HIS A 132 24.39 16.68 22.58
C HIS A 132 25.14 16.43 23.89
N THR A 133 26.21 15.67 23.76
CA THR A 133 27.15 15.21 24.77
C THR A 133 27.50 16.32 25.77
N LEU A 134 27.04 16.20 27.01
CA LEU A 134 27.68 16.91 28.13
C LEU A 134 28.97 16.16 28.47
N SER A 135 30.07 16.62 27.89
CA SER A 135 31.42 16.26 28.34
C SER A 135 31.63 16.82 29.74
N THR A 136 31.64 15.92 30.72
CA THR A 136 32.10 16.15 32.09
C THR A 136 33.54 16.68 32.06
N GLY A 137 33.79 17.77 32.77
CA GLY A 137 35.13 18.23 33.16
C GLY A 137 35.58 17.62 34.47
#